data_AF-A0A3C0MFX5-F1
#
_entry.id   AF-A0A3C0MFX5-F1
#
_cell.length_a   1.000
_cell.length_b   1.000
_cell.length_c   1.000
_cell.angle_alpha   90.00
_cell.angle_beta   90.00
_cell.angle_gamma   90.00
#
_symmetry.space_group_name_H-M   'P 1'
#
loop_
_entity.id
_entity.type
_entity.pdbx_description
1 polymer ?
#
loop_
_entity_poly.entity_id
_entity_poly.type
_entity_poly.pdbx_seq_one_letter_code
_entity_poly.pdbx_strand_id
1 'polypeptide(L)' 'HGIGLPPVMALGTEDLKQRIAPPVLNGDTRISLAITEPGAGSDVANITTRAR' A
#
# COMPACT_ATOMS: atom_id res chain seq x y z
N HIS A 1 -3.00 0.12 -10.43
CA HIS A 1 -3.73 -0.86 -9.58
C HIS A 1 -2.78 -1.94 -9.09
N GLY A 2 -2.14 -2.71 -9.98
CA GLY A 2 -0.94 -3.52 -9.70
C GLY A 2 -0.90 -4.20 -8.33
N ILE A 3 0.26 -4.16 -7.67
CA ILE A 3 0.46 -4.70 -6.32
C ILE A 3 0.12 -3.70 -5.19
N GLY A 4 -0.15 -2.44 -5.51
CA GLY A 4 -0.35 -1.37 -4.52
C GLY A 4 -1.78 -1.28 -3.95
N LEU A 5 -2.81 -1.51 -4.78
CA LEU A 5 -4.20 -1.45 -4.34
C LEU A 5 -4.69 -2.68 -3.55
N PRO A 6 -4.26 -3.94 -3.84
CA PRO A 6 -4.78 -5.12 -3.17
C PRO A 6 -4.75 -5.11 -1.63
N PRO A 7 -3.68 -4.63 -0.95
CA PRO A 7 -3.67 -4.57 0.52
C PRO A 7 -4.77 -3.68 1.11
N VAL A 8 -5.09 -2.55 0.45
CA VAL A 8 -6.18 -1.67 0.87
C VAL A 8 -7.53 -2.38 0.74
N MET A 9 -7.75 -3.12 -0.34
CA MET A 9 -9.00 -3.84 -0.58
C MET A 9 -9.19 -5.02 0.38
N ALA A 10 -8.10 -5.69 0.75
CA ALA A 10 -8.13 -6.86 1.62
C ALA A 10 -8.23 -6.49 3.12
N LEU A 11 -7.55 -5.42 3.56
CA LEU A 11 -7.34 -5.12 4.99
C LEU A 11 -7.93 -3.77 5.43
N GLY A 12 -8.29 -2.90 4.50
CA GLY A 12 -8.83 -1.57 4.81
C GLY A 12 -10.23 -1.61 5.42
N THR A 13 -10.58 -0.57 6.16
CA THR A 13 -11.99 -0.30 6.52
C THR A 13 -12.80 0.07 5.27
N GLU A 14 -14.13 0.01 5.36
CA GLU A 14 -14.97 0.43 4.23
C GLU A 14 -14.74 1.89 3.84
N ASP A 15 -14.57 2.77 4.81
CA ASP A 15 -14.22 4.18 4.55
C ASP A 15 -12.88 4.30 3.79
N LEU A 16 -11.89 3.46 4.12
CA LEU A 16 -10.60 3.47 3.44
C LEU A 16 -10.74 2.99 1.99
N LYS A 17 -11.50 1.93 1.76
CA LYS A 17 -11.75 1.38 0.42
C LYS A 17 -12.49 2.39 -0.46
N GLN A 18 -13.55 3.01 0.06
CA GLN A 18 -14.33 4.02 -0.67
C GLN A 18 -13.51 5.27 -0.98
N ARG A 19 -12.61 5.68 -0.08
CA ARG A 19 -11.76 6.85 -0.30
C ARG A 19 -10.62 6.61 -1.29
N ILE A 20 -9.99 5.42 -1.26
CA ILE A 20 -8.74 5.15 -2.00
C ILE A 20 -9.01 4.47 -3.35
N ALA A 21 -9.94 3.53 -3.44
CA ALA A 21 -10.08 2.71 -4.65
C ALA A 21 -10.55 3.50 -5.87
N PRO A 22 -11.58 4.37 -5.82
CA PRO A 22 -12.06 5.08 -7.00
C PRO A 22 -11.01 5.95 -7.72
N PRO A 23 -10.28 6.88 -7.04
CA PRO A 23 -9.29 7.71 -7.73
C PRO A 23 -8.09 6.90 -8.23
N VAL A 24 -7.74 5.80 -7.55
CA VAL A 24 -6.73 4.86 -8.07
C VAL A 24 -7.25 4.21 -9.35
N LEU A 25 -8.46 3.63 -9.34
CA LEU A 25 -9.06 2.89 -10.45
C LEU A 25 -9.27 3.75 -11.71
N ASN A 26 -9.66 5.01 -11.52
CA ASN A 26 -9.85 5.99 -12.60
C ASN A 26 -8.54 6.51 -13.21
N GLY A 27 -7.40 6.27 -12.55
CA GLY A 27 -6.10 6.78 -12.98
C GLY A 27 -5.77 8.19 -12.50
N ASP A 28 -6.65 8.81 -11.69
CA ASP A 28 -6.46 10.13 -11.10
C ASP A 28 -5.36 10.13 -10.03
N THR A 29 -5.08 8.96 -9.42
CA THR A 29 -4.04 8.79 -8.39
C THR A 29 -3.22 7.52 -8.62
N ARG A 30 -1.91 7.62 -8.40
CA ARG A 30 -0.99 6.48 -8.48
C ARG A 30 -0.77 5.87 -7.09
N ILE A 31 -0.70 4.55 -7.03
CA ILE A 31 -0.43 3.79 -5.81
C ILE A 31 0.70 2.78 -6.05
N SER A 32 1.52 2.56 -5.03
CA SER A 32 2.62 1.59 -5.03
C SER A 32 2.67 0.82 -3.71
N LEU A 33 3.30 -0.35 -3.72
CA LEU A 33 3.63 -1.11 -2.52
C LEU A 33 5.08 -0.78 -2.13
N ALA A 34 5.27 -0.05 -1.04
CA ALA A 34 6.57 0.46 -0.61
C ALA A 34 7.07 -0.27 0.65
N ILE A 35 7.40 -1.55 0.51
CA ILE A 35 7.92 -2.37 1.63
C ILE A 35 9.46 -2.34 1.68
N THR A 36 10.13 -2.51 0.54
CA THR A 36 11.60 -2.63 0.47
C THR A 36 12.30 -1.37 0.97
N GLU A 37 13.34 -1.56 1.78
CA GLU A 37 14.28 -0.55 2.26
C GLU A 37 15.71 -0.85 1.75
N PRO A 38 16.65 0.12 1.79
CA PRO A 38 18.03 -0.11 1.34
C PRO A 38 18.73 -1.32 1.98
N GLY A 39 18.37 -1.68 3.22
CA GLY A 39 18.92 -2.83 3.95
C GLY A 39 17.98 -4.03 4.10
N ALA A 40 16.73 -3.96 3.63
CA ALA A 40 15.72 -5.00 3.86
C ALA A 40 14.79 -5.16 2.65
N GLY A 41 14.84 -6.32 1.99
CA GLY A 41 13.95 -6.68 0.89
C GLY A 41 13.27 -8.03 1.15
N SER A 42 14.03 -9.12 1.08
CA SER A 42 13.51 -10.47 1.40
C SER A 42 13.19 -10.64 2.88
N ASP A 43 13.94 -9.98 3.76
CA ASP A 43 13.73 -10.00 5.21
C ASP A 43 12.89 -8.80 5.66
N VAL A 44 11.59 -8.86 5.37
CA VAL A 44 10.62 -7.80 5.70
C VAL A 44 10.44 -7.60 7.21
N ALA A 45 10.73 -8.63 8.02
CA ALA A 45 10.61 -8.53 9.48
C ALA A 45 11.61 -7.55 10.09
N ASN A 46 12.73 -7.29 9.40
CA ASN A 46 13.82 -6.42 9.86
C ASN A 46 13.81 -5.01 9.26
N ILE A 47 12.68 -4.53 8.71
CA ILE A 47 12.55 -3.12 8.27
C ILE A 47 12.75 -2.15 9.44
N THR A 48 13.23 -0.95 9.14
CA THR A 48 13.68 0.06 10.10
C THR A 48 12.73 1.26 10.18
N THR A 49 11.88 1.49 9.18
CA THR A 49 10.81 2.50 9.24
C THR A 49 9.87 2.19 10.41
N ARG A 50 9.41 3.23 11.13
CA ARG A 50 8.51 3.10 12.28
C ARG A 50 7.30 4.01 12.12
N ALA A 51 6.12 3.47 12.37
CA ALA A 51 4.91 4.24 12.66
C ALA A 51 4.80 4.43 14.17
N ARG A 52 4.39 5.61 14.63
CA ARG A 52 4.14 5.94 16.03
C ARG A 52 2.71 6.43 16.19
#